data_AF-A0A6L3K4B4-F1
#
_entry.id   AF-A0A6L3K4B4-F1
#
_cell.length_a   1.000
_cell.length_b   1.000
_cell.length_c   1.000
_cell.angle_alpha   90.00
_cell.angle_beta   90.00
_cell.angle_gamma   90.00
#
_symmetry.space_group_name_H-M   'P 1'
#
loop_
_entity.id
_entity.type
_entity.pdbx_description
1 polymer ?
#
loop_
_entity_poly.entity_id
_entity_poly.type
_entity_poly.pdbx_seq_one_letter_code
_entity_poly.pdbx_strand_id
1 'polypeptide(L)'
;GYIVCVSLILTGALGNIIDSVFYGVLFNESTHSQIASFLPEGGGYAPLFYGKVVDMFYFPIIDTNWPQWMPLVGGDHFIFFSPIFNLADAAISCGIIALLLFYSKYLNDSYHAIKKS
;
A
#
# COMPACT_ATOMS: atom_id res chain seq x y z
N GLY A 1 -8.02 12.36 -18.74
CA GLY A 1 -7.52 11.11 -18.14
C GLY A 1 -6.14 11.26 -17.52
N TYR A 2 -5.15 11.85 -18.22
CA TYR A 2 -3.79 12.00 -17.69
C TYR A 2 -3.73 12.69 -16.31
N ILE A 3 -4.40 13.85 -16.17
CA ILE A 3 -4.48 14.57 -14.89
C ILE A 3 -5.09 13.69 -13.80
N VAL A 4 -6.14 12.92 -14.10
CA VAL A 4 -6.78 12.00 -13.14
C VAL A 4 -5.81 10.92 -12.68
N CYS A 5 -5.00 10.35 -13.59
CA CYS A 5 -4.00 9.34 -13.23
C CYS A 5 -2.93 9.93 -12.30
N VAL A 6 -2.43 11.13 -12.61
CA VAL A 6 -1.46 11.85 -11.77
C VAL A 6 -2.09 12.21 -10.42
N SER A 7 -3.33 12.68 -10.39
CA SER A 7 -4.06 12.99 -9.16
C SER A 7 -4.26 11.76 -8.28
N LEU A 8 -4.57 10.59 -8.85
CA LEU A 8 -4.71 9.33 -8.11
C LEU A 8 -3.38 8.95 -7.43
N ILE A 9 -2.27 9.04 -8.16
CA ILE A 9 -0.94 8.74 -7.61
C ILE A 9 -0.57 9.73 -6.51
N LEU A 10 -0.74 11.03 -6.75
CA LEU A 10 -0.40 12.08 -5.78
C LEU A 10 -1.27 11.99 -4.52
N THR A 11 -2.57 11.77 -4.68
CA THR A 11 -3.50 11.69 -3.54
C THR A 11 -3.24 10.42 -2.72
N GLY A 12 -2.94 9.29 -3.35
CA GLY A 12 -2.55 8.07 -2.65
C GLY A 12 -1.24 8.25 -1.87
N ALA A 13 -0.22 8.83 -2.49
CA ALA A 13 1.05 9.12 -1.82
C ALA A 13 0.86 10.08 -0.62
N LEU A 14 0.03 11.12 -0.81
CA LEU A 14 -0.32 12.05 0.27
C LEU A 14 -1.07 11.34 1.41
N GLY A 15 -1.96 10.41 1.10
CA GLY A 15 -2.66 9.58 2.10
C GLY A 15 -1.69 8.79 2.98
N ASN A 16 -0.74 8.06 2.38
CA ASN A 16 0.26 7.31 3.13
C ASN A 16 1.15 8.23 4.00
N ILE A 17 1.45 9.44 3.54
CA ILE A 17 2.18 10.45 4.33
C ILE A 17 1.35 10.90 5.53
N ILE A 18 0.08 11.27 5.32
CA ILE A 18 -0.83 11.69 6.39
C ILE A 18 -0.96 10.57 7.44
N ASP A 19 -1.12 9.33 7.01
CA ASP A 19 -1.22 8.18 7.91
C ASP A 19 0.06 8.07 8.76
N SER A 20 1.23 8.09 8.13
CA SER A 20 2.52 7.97 8.82
C SER A 20 2.83 9.15 9.75
N VAL A 21 2.32 10.35 9.46
CA VAL A 21 2.58 11.56 10.27
C VAL A 21 1.63 11.64 11.46
N PHE A 22 0.35 11.37 11.27
CA PHE A 22 -0.68 11.67 12.26
C PHE A 22 -1.14 10.44 13.04
N TYR A 23 -1.25 9.26 12.42
CA TYR A 23 -1.79 8.10 13.12
C TYR A 23 -0.88 7.62 14.26
N GLY A 24 0.43 7.82 14.13
CA GLY A 24 1.40 7.60 15.22
C GLY A 24 1.08 8.38 16.49
N VAL A 25 0.62 9.62 16.34
CA VAL A 25 0.33 10.53 17.46
C VAL A 25 -1.10 10.35 17.99
N LEU A 26 -2.04 10.04 17.10
CA LEU A 26 -3.47 10.01 17.42
C LEU A 26 -3.98 8.66 17.92
N PHE A 27 -3.31 7.56 17.58
CA PHE A 27 -3.75 6.21 17.92
C PHE A 27 -2.72 5.47 18.77
N ASN A 28 -3.19 4.52 19.58
CA ASN A 28 -2.32 3.53 20.20
C ASN A 28 -1.99 2.38 19.23
N GLU A 29 -0.96 1.60 19.54
CA GLU A 29 -0.55 0.46 18.72
C GLU A 29 -1.65 -0.60 18.67
N SER A 30 -2.02 -1.04 17.47
CA SER A 30 -2.90 -2.18 17.28
C SER A 30 -2.12 -3.47 17.46
N THR A 31 -2.46 -4.25 18.47
CA THR A 31 -1.91 -5.61 18.68
C THR A 31 -2.96 -6.66 18.28
N HIS A 32 -2.56 -7.92 18.06
CA HIS A 32 -3.47 -9.03 17.75
C HIS A 32 -4.67 -9.17 18.71
N SER A 33 -4.52 -8.70 19.95
CA SER A 33 -5.55 -8.74 21.01
C SER A 33 -6.20 -7.39 21.29
N GLN A 34 -5.70 -6.29 20.72
CA GLN A 34 -6.14 -4.95 21.09
C GLN A 34 -6.28 -4.04 19.87
N ILE A 35 -7.51 -3.55 19.66
CA ILE A 35 -7.85 -2.61 18.60
C ILE A 35 -7.27 -1.23 18.97
N ALA A 36 -6.70 -0.54 17.99
CA ALA A 36 -6.19 0.82 18.18
C ALA A 36 -7.29 1.74 18.74
N SER A 37 -6.98 2.40 19.85
CA SER A 37 -7.87 3.37 20.48
C SER A 37 -7.48 4.78 20.06
N PHE A 38 -8.48 5.63 19.81
CA PHE A 38 -8.28 7.03 19.44
C PHE A 38 -8.00 7.87 20.69
N LEU A 39 -6.92 8.67 20.68
CA LEU A 39 -6.45 9.52 21.77
C LEU A 39 -6.38 8.79 23.13
N PRO A 40 -5.51 7.76 23.25
CA PRO A 40 -5.29 7.10 24.53
C PRO A 40 -4.74 8.09 25.58
N GLU A 41 -5.09 7.89 26.85
CA GLU A 41 -4.61 8.74 27.96
C GLU A 41 -3.07 8.76 28.06
N GLY A 42 -2.40 7.71 27.58
CA GLY A 42 -0.93 7.59 27.54
C GLY A 42 -0.24 8.21 26.32
N GLY A 43 -0.97 8.82 25.39
CA GLY A 43 -0.45 9.33 24.12
C GLY A 43 -0.34 8.26 23.01
N GLY A 44 -0.15 8.70 21.77
CA GLY A 44 -0.05 7.79 20.62
C GLY A 44 1.18 6.88 20.63
N TYR A 45 1.18 5.85 19.79
CA TYR A 45 2.24 4.84 19.75
C TYR A 45 3.60 5.35 19.22
N ALA A 46 3.63 6.49 18.53
CA ALA A 46 4.85 7.07 17.99
C ALA A 46 4.84 8.61 18.03
N PRO A 47 6.02 9.25 18.16
CA PRO A 47 6.15 10.69 17.94
C PRO A 47 5.75 11.11 16.53
N LEU A 48 5.51 12.41 16.34
CA LEU A 48 5.21 13.00 15.03
C LEU A 48 6.30 12.60 14.00
N PHE A 49 5.88 12.17 12.81
CA PHE A 49 6.73 11.64 11.71
C PHE A 49 7.33 10.23 11.91
N TYR A 50 7.09 9.57 13.05
CA TYR A 50 7.56 8.19 13.30
C TYR A 50 6.42 7.16 13.27
N GLY A 51 5.22 7.56 12.83
CA GLY A 51 4.11 6.64 12.62
C GLY A 51 4.31 5.74 11.41
N LYS A 52 3.49 4.69 11.34
CA LYS A 52 3.43 3.71 10.26
C LYS A 52 2.18 3.97 9.40
N VAL A 53 2.24 3.55 8.14
CA VAL A 53 1.05 3.48 7.28
C VAL A 53 0.11 2.39 7.82
N VAL A 54 -1.19 2.67 7.81
CA VAL A 54 -2.20 1.72 8.25
C VAL A 54 -2.67 0.88 7.08
N ASP A 55 -2.29 -0.39 7.06
CA ASP A 55 -2.78 -1.34 6.06
C ASP A 55 -4.12 -1.93 6.50
N MET A 56 -5.15 -1.84 5.64
CA MET A 56 -6.53 -2.20 6.00
C MET A 56 -7.02 -3.51 5.38
N PHE A 57 -6.53 -3.84 4.19
CA PHE A 57 -7.11 -4.86 3.35
C PHE A 57 -6.16 -6.05 3.19
N TYR A 58 -6.57 -7.22 3.68
CA TYR A 58 -5.85 -8.48 3.49
C TYR A 58 -6.69 -9.42 2.63
N PHE A 59 -6.19 -9.76 1.43
CA PHE A 59 -6.89 -10.61 0.47
C PHE A 59 -5.94 -11.66 -0.11
N PRO A 60 -5.77 -12.82 0.56
CA PRO A 60 -5.02 -13.93 -0.01
C PRO A 60 -5.74 -14.49 -1.24
N ILE A 61 -5.05 -14.59 -2.38
CA ILE A 61 -5.65 -15.07 -3.65
C ILE A 61 -5.73 -16.59 -3.68
N ILE A 62 -4.69 -17.28 -3.20
CA ILE A 62 -4.69 -18.73 -3.02
C ILE A 62 -4.21 -19.01 -1.61
N ASP A 63 -5.01 -19.73 -0.85
CA ASP A 63 -4.66 -20.22 0.47
C ASP A 63 -4.89 -21.73 0.49
N THR A 64 -3.82 -22.50 0.31
CA THR A 64 -3.92 -23.96 0.22
C THR A 64 -2.65 -24.62 0.72
N ASN A 65 -2.75 -25.90 1.09
CA ASN A 65 -1.57 -26.69 1.44
C ASN A 65 -1.05 -27.38 0.19
N TRP A 66 0.28 -27.43 0.05
CA TRP A 66 0.89 -28.23 -1.00
C TRP A 66 0.50 -29.70 -0.84
N PRO A 67 0.15 -30.38 -1.94
CA PRO A 67 -0.18 -31.79 -1.88
C PRO A 67 1.02 -32.61 -1.39
N GLN A 68 0.76 -33.60 -0.52
CA GLN A 68 1.80 -34.43 0.12
C GLN A 68 2.75 -35.15 -0.86
N TRP A 69 2.34 -35.34 -2.11
CA TRP A 69 3.16 -36.00 -3.13
C TRP A 69 4.22 -35.07 -3.74
N MET A 70 4.19 -33.76 -3.46
CA MET A 70 5.16 -32.80 -3.99
C MET A 70 6.52 -32.96 -3.30
N PRO A 71 7.61 -33.20 -4.04
CA PRO A 71 8.93 -33.21 -3.44
C PRO A 71 9.31 -31.82 -2.90
N LEU A 72 10.01 -31.78 -1.76
CA LEU A 72 10.55 -30.59 -1.07
C LEU A 72 9.57 -29.69 -0.30
N VAL A 73 8.35 -29.45 -0.80
CA VAL A 73 7.37 -28.55 -0.16
C VAL A 73 6.04 -29.23 0.18
N GLY A 74 5.95 -30.56 0.00
CA GLY A 74 4.73 -31.32 0.22
C GLY A 74 4.24 -31.25 1.68
N GLY A 75 3.02 -30.77 1.88
CA GLY A 75 2.43 -30.54 3.19
C GLY A 75 2.61 -29.13 3.74
N ASP A 76 3.44 -28.28 3.13
CA ASP A 76 3.61 -26.90 3.59
C ASP A 76 2.42 -26.02 3.20
N HIS A 77 2.12 -25.05 4.08
CA HIS A 77 1.07 -24.06 3.85
C HIS A 77 1.52 -23.03 2.81
N PHE A 78 0.77 -22.91 1.71
CA PHE A 78 1.07 -22.01 0.61
C PHE A 78 0.02 -20.91 0.51
N ILE A 79 0.48 -19.67 0.65
CA ILE A 79 -0.34 -18.49 0.40
C ILE A 79 0.22 -17.77 -0.82
N PHE A 80 -0.52 -17.78 -1.92
CA PHE A 80 -0.24 -16.93 -3.07
C PHE A 80 -0.90 -15.57 -2.86
N PHE A 81 -0.09 -14.52 -2.87
CA PHE A 81 -0.51 -13.12 -2.69
C PHE A 81 -1.02 -12.81 -1.28
N SER A 82 -0.11 -12.84 -0.29
CA SER A 82 -0.33 -12.29 1.06
C SER A 82 -0.12 -10.77 1.26
N PRO A 83 0.12 -9.90 0.25
CA PRO A 83 0.20 -8.46 0.52
C PRO A 83 -1.05 -7.91 1.19
N ILE A 84 -0.83 -7.08 2.21
CA ILE A 84 -1.85 -6.24 2.84
C ILE A 84 -1.72 -4.87 2.17
N PHE A 85 -2.84 -4.22 1.88
CA PHE A 85 -2.84 -2.93 1.18
C PHE A 85 -3.80 -1.93 1.82
N ASN A 86 -3.51 -0.64 1.63
CA ASN A 86 -4.43 0.45 1.92
C ASN A 86 -5.09 0.95 0.62
N LEU A 87 -6.17 1.73 0.75
CA LEU A 87 -6.81 2.42 -0.37
C LEU A 87 -5.83 3.33 -1.13
N ALA A 88 -4.85 3.91 -0.42
CA ALA A 88 -3.77 4.70 -1.00
C ALA A 88 -2.93 3.90 -2.01
N ASP A 89 -2.52 2.68 -1.66
CA ASP A 89 -1.73 1.82 -2.54
C ASP A 89 -2.55 1.34 -3.75
N ALA A 90 -3.84 1.11 -3.56
CA ALA A 90 -4.76 0.80 -4.66
C ALA A 90 -4.90 1.99 -5.62
N ALA A 91 -5.02 3.22 -5.10
CA ALA A 91 -5.11 4.43 -5.92
C ALA A 91 -3.81 4.68 -6.71
N ILE A 92 -2.64 4.51 -6.08
CA ILE A 92 -1.33 4.60 -6.75
C ILE A 92 -1.23 3.53 -7.85
N SER A 93 -1.54 2.28 -7.52
CA SER A 93 -1.44 1.15 -8.47
C SER A 93 -2.35 1.35 -9.68
N CYS A 94 -3.62 1.69 -9.46
CA CYS A 94 -4.58 2.00 -10.52
C CYS A 94 -4.14 3.21 -11.36
N GLY A 95 -3.65 4.26 -10.71
CA GLY A 95 -3.14 5.47 -11.37
C GLY A 95 -1.96 5.17 -12.29
N ILE A 96 -0.96 4.41 -11.80
CA ILE A 96 0.22 4.01 -12.58
C ILE A 96 -0.19 3.10 -13.75
N ILE A 97 -1.02 2.08 -13.50
CA ILE A 97 -1.47 1.15 -14.55
C ILE A 97 -2.22 1.92 -15.65
N ALA A 98 -3.15 2.80 -15.29
CA ALA A 98 -3.89 3.60 -16.26
C ALA A 98 -2.95 4.55 -17.03
N LEU A 99 -1.96 5.12 -16.37
CA LEU A 99 -0.97 6.01 -16.98
C LEU A 99 -0.07 5.25 -17.98
N LEU A 100 0.37 4.04 -17.63
CA LEU A 100 1.18 3.20 -18.52
C LEU A 100 0.36 2.69 -19.72
N LEU A 101 -0.87 2.23 -19.52
CA LEU A 101 -1.70 1.67 -20.60
C LEU A 101 -2.19 2.76 -21.58
N PHE A 102 -2.72 3.87 -21.06
CA PHE A 102 -3.38 4.87 -21.90
C PHE A 102 -2.49 6.06 -22.27
N TYR A 103 -1.41 6.31 -21.54
CA TYR A 103 -0.55 7.49 -21.71
C TYR A 103 0.95 7.16 -21.87
N SER A 104 1.31 5.91 -22.19
CA SER A 104 2.71 5.49 -22.44
C SER A 104 3.43 6.32 -23.49
N LYS A 105 2.77 6.71 -24.59
CA LYS A 105 3.38 7.56 -25.63
C LYS A 105 3.72 8.95 -25.12
N TYR A 106 2.79 9.59 -24.40
CA TYR A 106 3.02 10.91 -23.79
C TYR A 106 4.13 10.88 -22.75
N LEU A 107 4.22 9.80 -21.96
CA LEU A 107 5.34 9.59 -21.05
C LEU A 107 6.68 9.53 -21.79
N ASN A 108 6.75 8.76 -22.88
CA ASN A 108 7.98 8.59 -23.64
C ASN A 108 8.44 9.92 -24.26
N ASP A 109 7.51 10.66 -24.86
CA ASP A 109 7.79 11.98 -25.45
C ASP A 109 8.24 12.99 -24.38
N SER A 110 7.58 12.99 -23.21
CA SER A 110 7.95 13.85 -22.07
C SER A 110 9.34 13.49 -21.53
N TYR A 111 9.66 12.20 -21.40
CA TYR A 111 10.97 11.74 -20.95
C TYR A 111 12.08 12.15 -21.93
N HIS A 112 11.82 12.04 -23.23
CA HIS A 112 12.75 12.51 -24.27
C HIS A 112 12.94 14.03 -24.25
N ALA A 113 11.89 14.81 -23.96
CA ALA A 113 11.98 16.26 -23.81
C ALA A 113 12.83 16.67 -22.60
N ILE A 114 12.63 16.02 -21.44
CA ILE A 114 13.42 16.26 -20.22
C ILE A 114 14.89 15.92 -20.45
N LYS A 115 15.20 14.81 -21.11
CA LYS A 115 16.59 14.40 -21.41
C LYS A 115 17.34 15.36 -22.34
N LYS A 116 16.60 16.15 -23.13
CA LYS A 116 17.16 17.10 -24.11
C LYS A 116 17.34 18.50 -23.53
N SER A 117 16.71 18.78 -22.38
CA SER A 117 16.89 19.99 -21.57
C SER A 117 18.08 19.85 -20.62
#